data_AF-A0A947PW47-F1
#
_entry.id   AF-A0A947PW47-F1
#
_cell.length_a   1.000
_cell.length_b   1.000
_cell.length_c   1.000
_cell.angle_alpha   90.00
_cell.angle_beta   90.00
_cell.angle_gamma   90.00
#
_symmetry.space_group_name_H-M   'P 1'
#
loop_
_entity.id
_entity.type
_entity.pdbx_description
1 polymer ?
#
loop_
_entity_poly.entity_id
_entity_poly.type
_entity_poly.pdbx_seq_one_letter_code
_entity_poly.pdbx_strand_id
1 'polypeptide(L)'
;MKRLITAAILSIFLVLCGTGSAMAQGPKPWIFSWGVSHWDDLNFEKPYLEPGKEPHNSQWSHIDWAPQDWLNQYDYELTLISDFYRAEIITDQYVRRAWFGLGTEIIPVLEVGPAFYRLGGQDKRRVTDTFDEVYGITGSKMFGMFVLEDSITGRQIGTYSQYGLAIQ
;
A
#
# COMPACT_ATOMS: atom_id res chain seq x y z
N MET A 1 32.89 25.51 65.75
CA MET A 1 32.74 24.74 64.50
C MET A 1 31.49 25.22 63.77
N LYS A 2 31.61 26.29 62.96
CA LYS A 2 30.50 27.03 62.33
C LYS A 2 30.62 27.10 60.81
N ARG A 3 31.13 26.03 60.16
CA ARG A 3 31.39 26.01 58.71
C ARG A 3 30.90 24.73 58.01
N LEU A 4 29.91 24.04 58.58
CA LEU A 4 29.38 22.78 58.03
C LEU A 4 27.86 22.80 57.78
N ILE A 5 27.20 23.95 57.92
CA ILE A 5 25.74 24.05 57.72
C ILE A 5 25.39 24.74 56.38
N THR A 6 26.34 25.40 55.73
CA THR A 6 26.09 26.13 54.47
C THR A 6 26.12 25.26 53.20
N ALA A 7 26.60 24.01 53.26
CA ALA A 7 26.65 23.13 52.10
C ALA A 7 25.37 22.30 51.88
N ALA A 8 24.52 22.13 52.90
CA ALA A 8 23.33 21.29 52.80
C ALA A 8 22.09 22.00 52.25
N ILE A 9 22.06 23.34 52.28
CA ILE A 9 20.90 24.14 51.85
C ILE A 9 20.92 24.37 50.32
N LEU A 10 22.09 24.36 49.68
CA LEU A 10 22.20 24.57 48.22
C LEU A 10 21.82 23.32 47.40
N SER A 11 21.90 22.13 47.98
CA SER A 11 21.60 20.86 47.28
C SER A 11 20.11 20.52 47.27
N ILE A 12 19.31 21.10 48.17
CA ILE A 12 17.85 20.87 48.20
C ILE A 12 17.12 21.80 47.21
N PHE A 13 17.69 22.96 46.89
CA PHE A 13 17.09 23.90 45.94
C PHE A 13 17.23 23.46 44.46
N LEU A 14 18.18 22.57 44.16
CA LEU A 14 18.43 22.10 42.79
C LEU A 14 17.66 20.82 42.40
N VAL A 15 17.04 20.14 43.36
CA VAL A 15 16.20 18.95 43.09
C VAL A 15 14.72 19.33 42.91
N LEU A 16 14.28 20.50 43.40
CA LEU A 16 12.90 20.98 43.26
C LEU A 16 12.58 21.66 41.92
N CYS A 17 13.57 21.92 41.07
CA CYS A 17 13.36 22.47 39.73
C CYS A 17 13.38 21.41 38.61
N GLY A 18 13.59 20.14 38.94
CA GLY A 18 13.81 19.05 37.96
C GLY A 18 12.55 18.31 37.50
N THR A 19 11.40 18.51 38.13
CA THR A 19 10.13 17.90 37.70
C THR A 19 9.18 18.97 37.22
N GLY A 20 9.49 19.56 36.07
CA GLY A 20 8.45 20.14 35.24
C GLY A 20 7.50 19.00 34.87
N SER A 21 6.41 18.87 35.63
CA SER A 21 5.30 18.01 35.23
C SER A 21 4.94 18.40 33.81
N ALA A 22 5.12 17.50 32.86
CA ALA A 22 4.36 17.56 31.63
C ALA A 22 2.90 17.44 32.06
N MET A 23 2.25 18.58 32.30
CA MET A 23 0.82 18.61 32.53
C MET A 23 0.21 18.16 31.21
N ALA A 24 -0.14 16.88 31.12
CA ALA A 24 -1.07 16.42 30.13
C ALA A 24 -2.32 17.29 30.30
N GLN A 25 -2.54 18.22 29.37
CA GLN A 25 -3.73 19.06 29.36
C GLN A 25 -4.91 18.10 29.27
N GLY A 26 -5.67 17.98 30.36
CA GLY A 26 -6.91 17.21 30.36
C GLY A 26 -7.82 17.67 29.22
N PRO A 27 -8.68 16.79 28.69
CA PRO A 27 -9.52 17.11 27.54
C PRO A 27 -10.34 18.37 27.83
N LYS A 28 -10.09 19.43 27.05
CA LYS A 28 -10.81 20.70 27.20
C LYS A 28 -12.19 20.56 26.56
N PRO A 29 -13.29 20.91 27.25
CA PRO A 29 -14.63 20.56 26.76
C PRO A 29 -15.11 21.36 25.53
N TRP A 30 -14.39 22.42 25.16
CA TRP A 30 -14.87 23.43 24.21
C TRP A 30 -13.71 24.02 23.41
N ILE A 31 -13.98 24.35 22.14
CA ILE A 31 -12.98 24.87 21.19
C ILE A 31 -12.34 26.20 21.63
N PHE A 32 -13.05 26.99 22.46
CA PHE A 32 -12.59 28.29 22.96
C PHE A 32 -11.68 28.20 24.20
N SER A 33 -11.50 27.01 24.78
CA SER A 33 -10.60 26.82 25.92
C SER A 33 -9.14 26.59 25.50
N TRP A 34 -8.91 26.53 24.20
CA TRP A 34 -7.58 26.46 23.61
C TRP A 34 -7.01 27.89 23.49
N GLY A 35 -5.77 28.09 23.96
CA GLY A 35 -5.08 29.37 23.77
C GLY A 35 -4.74 29.58 22.29
N VAL A 36 -4.40 30.82 21.90
CA VAL A 36 -4.06 31.16 20.51
C VAL A 36 -2.95 30.25 19.96
N SER A 37 -1.97 29.91 20.80
CA SER A 37 -0.88 29.00 20.46
C SER A 37 -1.27 27.54 20.20
N HIS A 38 -2.50 27.13 20.55
CA HIS A 38 -2.99 25.80 20.19
C HIS A 38 -3.13 25.64 18.67
N TRP A 39 -3.39 26.74 17.97
CA TRP A 39 -3.65 26.73 16.54
C TRP A 39 -2.38 26.88 15.70
N ASP A 40 -1.27 27.31 16.32
CA ASP A 40 -0.01 27.64 15.62
C ASP A 40 0.73 26.41 15.07
N ASP A 41 0.42 25.20 15.58
CA ASP A 41 1.06 23.92 15.21
C ASP A 41 0.04 22.84 14.79
N LEU A 42 -1.19 23.24 14.46
CA LEU A 42 -2.15 22.31 13.89
C LEU A 42 -1.73 21.99 12.46
N ASN A 43 -0.98 20.90 12.32
CA ASN A 43 -0.65 20.32 11.03
C ASN A 43 -1.91 19.70 10.41
N PHE A 44 -2.74 20.55 9.79
CA PHE A 44 -3.88 20.12 8.97
C PHE A 44 -3.43 19.41 7.68
N GLU A 45 -2.12 19.43 7.39
CA GLU A 45 -1.48 18.76 6.26
C GLU A 45 -0.93 17.39 6.66
N LYS A 46 -1.81 16.47 7.09
CA LYS A 46 -1.62 15.00 7.06
C LYS A 46 -1.06 14.31 8.33
N PRO A 47 -1.96 13.84 9.22
CA PRO A 47 -1.75 12.59 9.99
C PRO A 47 -2.45 11.39 9.34
N TYR A 48 -3.48 11.63 8.51
CA TYR A 48 -4.37 10.61 7.93
C TYR A 48 -4.46 10.66 6.41
N LEU A 49 -3.75 11.58 5.78
CA LEU A 49 -3.61 11.55 4.34
C LEU A 49 -2.35 10.73 4.10
N GLU A 50 -2.53 9.55 3.50
CA GLU A 50 -1.41 8.76 3.02
C GLU A 50 -0.48 9.68 2.19
N PRO A 51 0.86 9.55 2.33
CA PRO A 51 1.77 10.16 1.38
C PRO A 51 1.32 9.72 -0.02
N GLY A 52 1.15 10.69 -0.92
CA GLY A 52 0.60 10.39 -2.25
C GLY A 52 1.45 9.33 -2.91
N LYS A 53 0.83 8.18 -3.25
CA LYS A 53 1.42 6.97 -3.85
C LYS A 53 2.94 7.04 -3.89
N GLU A 54 3.58 6.68 -2.78
CA GLU A 54 4.96 6.27 -2.91
C GLU A 54 4.98 5.15 -3.98
N PRO A 55 5.89 5.17 -4.95
CA PRO A 55 6.01 4.06 -5.87
C PRO A 55 6.31 2.81 -5.03
N HIS A 56 5.27 2.03 -4.73
CA HIS A 56 5.31 0.81 -3.92
C HIS A 56 6.35 -0.19 -4.42
N ASN A 57 6.81 0.02 -5.66
CA ASN A 57 7.84 -0.74 -6.35
C ASN A 57 9.19 -0.74 -5.61
N SER A 58 9.55 0.29 -4.83
CA SER A 58 10.85 0.35 -4.14
C SER A 58 10.91 -0.52 -2.87
N GLN A 59 9.77 -0.73 -2.20
CA GLN A 59 9.70 -1.51 -0.95
C GLN A 59 9.97 -3.00 -1.14
N TRP A 60 9.87 -3.53 -2.36
CA TRP A 60 10.06 -4.96 -2.66
C TRP A 60 11.28 -5.23 -3.54
N SER A 61 12.11 -4.21 -3.79
CA SER A 61 13.26 -4.24 -4.69
C SER A 61 14.40 -5.20 -4.28
N HIS A 62 14.33 -5.77 -3.09
CA HIS A 62 15.35 -6.63 -2.49
C HIS A 62 14.90 -8.08 -2.27
N ILE A 63 13.72 -8.46 -2.80
CA ILE A 63 13.22 -9.84 -2.75
C ILE A 63 13.43 -10.45 -4.13
N ASP A 64 14.40 -11.37 -4.23
CA ASP A 64 14.62 -12.20 -5.41
C ASP A 64 13.46 -13.20 -5.52
N TRP A 65 12.46 -12.86 -6.32
CA TRP A 65 11.35 -13.75 -6.66
C TRP A 65 11.00 -13.55 -8.14
N ALA A 66 10.75 -14.66 -8.83
CA ALA A 66 10.27 -14.69 -10.21
C ALA A 66 9.04 -15.62 -10.34
N PRO A 67 8.17 -15.43 -11.34
CA PRO A 67 7.05 -16.33 -11.62
C PRO A 67 7.43 -17.82 -11.66
N GLN A 68 8.61 -18.13 -12.17
CA GLN A 68 9.12 -19.49 -12.26
C GLN A 68 9.30 -20.15 -10.88
N ASP A 69 9.53 -19.39 -9.81
CA ASP A 69 9.61 -19.93 -8.45
C ASP A 69 8.28 -20.53 -7.99
N TRP A 70 7.15 -20.03 -8.49
CA TRP A 70 5.83 -20.62 -8.26
C TRP A 70 5.51 -21.70 -9.27
N LEU A 71 5.74 -21.45 -10.56
CA LEU A 71 5.40 -22.40 -11.62
C LEU A 71 6.16 -23.73 -11.49
N ASN A 72 7.43 -23.69 -11.05
CA ASN A 72 8.24 -24.89 -10.82
C ASN A 72 7.77 -25.78 -9.66
N GLN A 73 6.79 -25.33 -8.85
CA GLN A 73 6.21 -26.13 -7.76
C GLN A 73 5.09 -27.06 -8.26
N TYR A 74 4.66 -26.92 -9.50
CA TYR A 74 3.57 -27.68 -10.11
C TYR A 74 4.07 -28.48 -11.30
N ASP A 75 3.48 -29.65 -11.53
CA ASP A 75 3.79 -30.47 -12.71
C ASP A 75 3.33 -29.80 -14.02
N TYR A 76 2.32 -28.92 -13.94
CA TYR A 76 1.78 -28.18 -15.07
C TYR A 76 1.51 -26.72 -14.67
N GLU A 77 1.98 -25.77 -15.48
CA GLU A 77 1.82 -24.33 -15.25
C GLU A 77 0.35 -23.91 -15.07
N LEU A 78 -0.55 -24.51 -15.84
CA LEU A 78 -1.99 -24.24 -15.77
C LEU A 78 -2.63 -24.73 -14.47
N THR A 79 -1.99 -25.61 -13.70
CA THR A 79 -2.50 -26.03 -12.39
C THR A 79 -2.53 -24.86 -11.42
N LEU A 80 -1.45 -24.08 -11.35
CA LEU A 80 -1.41 -22.88 -10.50
C LEU A 80 -2.47 -21.85 -10.92
N ILE A 81 -2.64 -21.64 -12.23
CA ILE A 81 -3.69 -20.76 -12.74
C ILE A 81 -5.07 -21.26 -12.34
N SER A 82 -5.34 -22.57 -12.49
CA SER A 82 -6.60 -23.18 -12.06
C SER A 82 -6.85 -23.02 -10.56
N ASP A 83 -5.80 -22.99 -9.76
CA ASP A 83 -5.88 -22.75 -8.32
C ASP A 83 -6.21 -21.30 -7.98
N PHE A 84 -5.73 -20.32 -8.76
CA PHE A 84 -6.18 -18.94 -8.62
C PHE A 84 -7.67 -18.77 -8.92
N TYR A 85 -8.18 -19.46 -9.93
CA TYR A 85 -9.61 -19.51 -10.22
C TYR A 85 -10.39 -20.16 -9.08
N ARG A 86 -9.95 -21.34 -8.63
CA ARG A 86 -10.57 -22.08 -7.53
C ARG A 86 -10.58 -21.32 -6.21
N ALA A 87 -9.55 -20.51 -5.96
CA ALA A 87 -9.42 -19.67 -4.77
C ALA A 87 -10.19 -18.34 -4.87
N GLU A 88 -10.92 -18.08 -5.96
CA GLU A 88 -11.63 -16.82 -6.22
C GLU A 88 -10.70 -15.60 -6.20
N ILE A 89 -9.43 -15.79 -6.55
CA ILE A 89 -8.46 -14.70 -6.75
C ILE A 89 -8.69 -14.12 -8.14
N ILE A 90 -8.82 -15.00 -9.14
CA ILE A 90 -9.19 -14.66 -10.52
C ILE A 90 -10.58 -15.25 -10.75
N THR A 91 -11.47 -14.52 -11.41
CA THR A 91 -12.82 -14.98 -11.72
C THR A 91 -13.02 -15.21 -13.20
N ASP A 92 -12.43 -14.37 -14.05
CA ASP A 92 -12.50 -14.50 -15.50
C ASP A 92 -11.30 -13.86 -16.21
N GLN A 93 -11.09 -14.22 -17.46
CA GLN A 93 -10.16 -13.57 -18.37
C GLN A 93 -10.81 -13.39 -19.73
N TYR A 94 -10.84 -12.16 -20.25
CA TYR A 94 -11.50 -11.89 -21.52
C TYR A 94 -10.87 -10.71 -22.25
N VAL A 95 -11.32 -10.50 -23.49
CA VAL A 95 -10.89 -9.39 -24.33
C VAL A 95 -12.07 -8.47 -24.58
N ARG A 96 -11.90 -7.19 -24.24
CA ARG A 96 -12.87 -6.13 -24.54
C ARG A 96 -12.44 -5.36 -25.78
N ARG A 97 -13.40 -5.05 -26.66
CA ARG A 97 -13.20 -4.10 -27.76
C ARG A 97 -13.57 -2.70 -27.30
N ALA A 98 -12.67 -1.75 -27.49
CA ALA A 98 -12.90 -0.33 -27.19
C ALA A 98 -12.62 0.52 -28.43
N TRP A 99 -13.45 1.55 -28.65
CA TRP A 99 -13.28 2.48 -29.76
C TRP A 99 -12.48 3.70 -29.31
N PHE A 100 -11.36 3.98 -29.98
CA PHE A 100 -10.45 5.09 -29.65
C PHE A 100 -10.30 6.09 -30.79
N GLY A 101 -11.42 6.54 -31.39
CA GLY A 101 -11.47 7.65 -32.37
C GLY A 101 -10.80 7.38 -33.74
N LEU A 102 -9.75 6.57 -33.77
CA LEU A 102 -8.93 6.18 -34.92
C LEU A 102 -9.07 4.69 -35.24
N GLY A 103 -9.83 3.93 -34.44
CA GLY A 103 -10.05 2.51 -34.64
C GLY A 103 -10.61 1.79 -33.42
N THR A 104 -10.79 0.47 -33.57
CA THR A 104 -11.15 -0.44 -32.47
C THR A 104 -9.90 -1.11 -31.93
N GLU A 105 -9.68 -1.01 -30.63
CA GLU A 105 -8.59 -1.67 -29.92
C GLU A 105 -9.11 -2.85 -29.09
N ILE A 106 -8.24 -3.85 -28.94
CA ILE A 106 -8.46 -5.06 -28.15
C ILE A 106 -7.73 -4.85 -26.82
N ILE A 107 -8.50 -4.75 -25.74
CA ILE A 107 -8.03 -4.59 -24.37
C ILE A 107 -8.17 -5.94 -23.66
N PRO A 108 -7.06 -6.61 -23.29
CA PRO A 108 -7.10 -7.78 -22.43
C PRO A 108 -7.52 -7.35 -21.01
N VAL A 109 -8.44 -8.11 -20.42
CA VAL A 109 -9.00 -7.87 -19.09
C VAL A 109 -8.82 -9.13 -18.24
N LEU A 110 -8.27 -8.94 -17.06
CA LEU A 110 -8.21 -9.92 -15.98
C LEU A 110 -9.24 -9.53 -14.93
N GLU A 111 -10.29 -10.34 -14.79
CA GLU A 111 -11.30 -10.12 -13.77
C GLU A 111 -10.87 -10.78 -12.47
N VAL A 112 -10.87 -10.02 -11.39
CA VAL A 112 -10.42 -10.47 -10.06
C VAL A 112 -11.58 -10.61 -9.09
N GLY A 113 -11.47 -11.61 -8.22
CA GLY A 113 -12.47 -11.94 -7.23
C GLY A 113 -12.20 -11.35 -5.84
N PRO A 114 -13.12 -11.55 -4.89
CA PRO A 114 -12.99 -11.05 -3.52
C PRO A 114 -11.71 -11.49 -2.80
N ALA A 115 -11.16 -12.66 -3.15
CA ALA A 115 -9.93 -13.16 -2.53
C ALA A 115 -8.71 -12.33 -2.91
N PHE A 116 -8.69 -11.76 -4.11
CA PHE A 116 -7.60 -10.90 -4.58
C PHE A 116 -7.40 -9.70 -3.65
N TYR A 117 -8.47 -9.09 -3.14
CA TYR A 117 -8.38 -7.94 -2.26
C TYR A 117 -7.72 -8.25 -0.91
N ARG A 118 -7.83 -9.50 -0.45
CA ARG A 118 -7.22 -9.97 0.80
C ARG A 118 -5.72 -10.18 0.69
N LEU A 119 -5.18 -10.23 -0.53
CA LEU A 119 -3.75 -10.36 -0.78
C LEU A 119 -2.99 -9.07 -0.42
N GLY A 120 -1.76 -9.23 0.09
CA GLY A 120 -0.84 -8.11 0.22
C GLY A 120 -0.48 -7.52 -1.15
N GLY A 121 0.01 -6.27 -1.20
CA GLY A 121 0.39 -5.63 -2.46
C GLY A 121 1.42 -6.44 -3.27
N GLN A 122 2.36 -7.07 -2.58
CA GLN A 122 3.35 -7.96 -3.21
C GLN A 122 2.70 -9.21 -3.80
N ASP A 123 1.77 -9.86 -3.09
CA ASP A 123 1.13 -11.09 -3.60
C ASP A 123 0.19 -10.79 -4.76
N LYS A 124 -0.50 -9.64 -4.74
CA LYS A 124 -1.25 -9.14 -5.90
C LYS A 124 -0.36 -9.04 -7.14
N ARG A 125 0.83 -8.45 -6.97
CA ARG A 125 1.83 -8.35 -8.04
C ARG A 125 2.30 -9.71 -8.51
N ARG A 126 2.65 -10.63 -7.60
CA ARG A 126 3.11 -11.98 -7.97
C ARG A 126 2.06 -12.77 -8.74
N VAL A 127 0.78 -12.67 -8.35
CA VAL A 127 -0.33 -13.27 -9.11
C VAL A 127 -0.39 -12.70 -10.52
N THR A 128 -0.32 -11.37 -10.67
CA THR A 128 -0.35 -10.74 -12.00
C THR A 128 0.89 -11.03 -12.84
N ASP A 129 2.09 -11.06 -12.23
CA ASP A 129 3.35 -11.42 -12.89
C ASP A 129 3.27 -12.87 -13.40
N THR A 130 2.75 -13.79 -12.57
CA THR A 130 2.56 -15.20 -12.95
C THR A 130 1.54 -15.36 -14.08
N PHE A 131 0.46 -14.58 -14.03
CA PHE A 131 -0.54 -14.59 -15.08
C PHE A 131 0.05 -14.11 -16.42
N ASP A 132 0.85 -13.04 -16.39
CA ASP A 132 1.52 -12.54 -17.59
C ASP A 132 2.56 -13.52 -18.13
N GLU A 133 3.32 -14.19 -17.25
CA GLU A 133 4.27 -15.22 -17.65
C GLU A 133 3.60 -16.37 -18.42
N VAL A 134 2.46 -16.86 -17.90
CA VAL A 134 1.74 -17.99 -18.52
C VAL A 134 1.07 -17.60 -19.84
N TYR A 135 0.54 -16.39 -19.96
CA TYR A 135 -0.24 -15.97 -21.13
C TYR A 135 0.49 -15.03 -22.09
N GLY A 136 1.69 -14.55 -21.74
CA GLY A 136 2.53 -13.69 -22.57
C GLY A 136 1.86 -12.38 -23.00
N ILE A 137 0.99 -11.80 -22.17
CA ILE A 137 0.10 -10.70 -22.59
C ILE A 137 0.91 -9.45 -22.88
N THR A 138 1.79 -9.03 -21.97
CA THR A 138 2.59 -7.81 -22.14
C THR A 138 3.63 -7.94 -23.25
N GLY A 139 4.13 -9.16 -23.50
CA GLY A 139 5.05 -9.46 -24.59
C GLY A 139 4.40 -9.53 -25.98
N SER A 140 3.07 -9.66 -26.06
CA SER A 140 2.36 -9.87 -27.33
C SER A 140 2.31 -8.64 -28.24
N LYS A 141 2.51 -7.42 -27.70
CA LYS A 141 2.44 -6.14 -28.44
C LYS A 141 3.40 -5.11 -27.87
N MET A 142 3.76 -4.13 -28.70
CA MET A 142 4.51 -2.94 -28.24
C MET A 142 3.66 -2.18 -27.20
N PHE A 143 4.22 -1.97 -26.00
CA PHE A 143 3.49 -1.47 -24.82
C PHE A 143 2.31 -2.34 -24.37
N GLY A 144 2.45 -3.67 -24.51
CA GLY A 144 1.43 -4.62 -24.07
C GLY A 144 1.06 -4.44 -22.60
N MET A 145 -0.23 -4.48 -22.34
CA MET A 145 -0.81 -4.33 -21.00
C MET A 145 -2.15 -5.05 -20.90
N PHE A 146 -2.56 -5.35 -19.68
CA PHE A 146 -3.93 -5.78 -19.38
C PHE A 146 -4.52 -4.98 -18.23
N VAL A 147 -5.85 -4.90 -18.22
CA VAL A 147 -6.62 -4.20 -17.19
C VAL A 147 -7.05 -5.19 -16.12
N LEU A 148 -6.98 -4.78 -14.86
CA LEU A 148 -7.60 -5.51 -13.76
C LEU A 148 -8.99 -4.94 -13.50
N GLU A 149 -10.00 -5.80 -13.46
CA GLU A 149 -11.40 -5.44 -13.25
C GLU A 149 -11.99 -6.20 -12.07
N ASP A 150 -12.78 -5.49 -11.26
CA ASP A 150 -13.52 -6.10 -10.15
C ASP A 150 -14.73 -6.90 -10.65
N SER A 151 -14.79 -8.19 -10.30
CA SER A 151 -15.89 -9.08 -10.70
C SER A 151 -17.29 -8.65 -10.24
N ILE A 152 -17.39 -7.94 -9.11
CA ILE A 152 -18.70 -7.56 -8.55
C ILE A 152 -19.22 -6.27 -9.20
N THR A 153 -18.35 -5.28 -9.36
CA THR A 153 -18.70 -3.92 -9.78
C THR A 153 -18.40 -3.63 -11.24
N GLY A 154 -17.62 -4.48 -11.92
CA GLY A 154 -17.12 -4.25 -13.28
C GLY A 154 -16.19 -3.04 -13.38
N ARG A 155 -15.68 -2.55 -12.25
CA ARG A 155 -14.82 -1.36 -12.23
C ARG A 155 -13.39 -1.76 -12.48
N GLN A 156 -12.71 -1.00 -13.31
CA GLN A 156 -11.26 -1.08 -13.42
C GLN A 156 -10.61 -0.68 -12.09
N ILE A 157 -9.79 -1.56 -11.54
CA ILE A 157 -9.07 -1.35 -10.28
C ILE A 157 -7.57 -1.17 -10.48
N GLY A 158 -7.06 -1.47 -11.68
CA GLY A 158 -5.64 -1.36 -11.96
C GLY A 158 -5.27 -1.72 -13.38
N THR A 159 -3.98 -1.64 -13.66
CA THR A 159 -3.37 -2.05 -14.92
C THR A 159 -2.07 -2.80 -14.65
N TYR A 160 -1.75 -3.72 -15.54
CA TYR A 160 -0.47 -4.43 -15.54
C TYR A 160 0.23 -4.23 -16.87
N SER A 161 1.53 -3.95 -16.85
CA SER A 161 2.39 -3.78 -18.03
C SER A 161 3.81 -4.28 -17.74
N GLN A 162 4.72 -4.14 -18.69
CA GLN A 162 6.16 -4.40 -18.47
C GLN A 162 6.77 -3.64 -17.28
N TYR A 163 6.12 -2.56 -16.81
CA TYR A 163 6.55 -1.79 -15.64
C TYR A 163 5.99 -2.32 -14.31
N GLY A 164 5.21 -3.41 -14.35
CA GLY A 164 4.55 -4.04 -13.23
C GLY A 164 3.10 -3.59 -13.01
N LEU A 165 2.57 -4.02 -11.87
CA LEU A 165 1.19 -3.77 -11.43
C LEU A 165 1.03 -2.34 -10.88
N ALA A 166 0.05 -1.62 -11.40
CA ALA A 166 -0.40 -0.32 -10.90
C ALA A 166 -1.87 -0.40 -10.46
N ILE A 167 -2.13 -0.32 -9.15
CA ILE A 167 -3.47 -0.34 -8.55
C ILE A 167 -3.94 1.11 -8.31
N GLN A 168 -5.24 1.37 -8.48
CA GLN A 168 -5.85 2.70 -8.32
C GLN A 168 -6.21 3.02 -6.88
#